data_AF-A0A2X4WXA2-F1
#
_entry.id   AF-A0A2X4WXA2-F1
#
_cell.length_a   1.000
_cell.length_b   1.000
_cell.length_c   1.000
_cell.angle_alpha   90.00
_cell.angle_beta   90.00
_cell.angle_gamma   90.00
#
_symmetry.space_group_name_H-M   'P 1'
#
loop_
_entity.id
_entity.type
_entity.pdbx_description
1 polymer ?
#
loop_
_entity_poly.entity_id
_entity_poly.type
_entity_poly.pdbx_seq_one_letter_code
_entity_poly.pdbx_strand_id
1 'polypeptide(L)'
;MVSGGTNESAYADAMFFLFGYGTKRQYLGDGHTRTCPRCHNTTQWRRLRESKQVTVFFVPVARWNRRQFEECGICGTVVEG
;
A
#
# COMPACT_ATOMS: atom_id res chain seq x y z
N MET A 1 30.38 43.66 38.40
CA MET A 1 29.23 42.77 38.16
C MET A 1 29.53 42.00 36.88
N VAL A 2 30.04 40.78 36.99
CA VAL A 2 30.41 39.95 35.83
C VAL A 2 29.16 39.23 35.34
N SER A 3 28.79 39.49 34.09
CA SER A 3 27.74 38.79 33.36
C SER A 3 28.23 37.39 32.98
N GLY A 4 27.80 36.37 33.72
CA GLY A 4 27.99 34.96 33.36
C GLY A 4 26.79 34.47 32.55
N GLY A 5 26.79 34.72 31.24
CA GLY A 5 25.84 34.08 30.33
C GLY A 5 26.27 32.64 30.09
N THR A 6 25.56 31.69 30.69
CA THR A 6 25.77 30.26 30.43
C THR A 6 25.31 29.95 29.02
N ASN A 7 26.24 29.49 28.17
CA ASN A 7 25.93 28.95 26.86
C ASN A 7 25.31 27.56 27.04
N GLU A 8 24.03 27.51 27.43
CA GLU A 8 23.20 26.32 27.34
C GLU A 8 22.99 26.03 25.85
N SER A 9 23.93 25.28 25.27
CA SER A 9 23.80 24.70 23.94
C SER A 9 22.61 23.74 24.00
N ALA A 10 21.42 24.28 23.75
CA ALA A 10 20.19 23.54 23.57
C ALA A 10 20.32 22.70 22.29
N TYR A 11 21.12 21.64 22.35
CA TYR A 11 20.94 20.50 21.47
C TYR A 11 19.58 19.91 21.86
N ALA A 12 18.53 20.41 21.22
CA ALA A 12 17.26 19.71 21.19
C ALA A 12 17.53 18.38 20.48
N ASP A 13 17.45 17.28 21.23
CA ASP A 13 17.57 15.92 20.73
C ASP A 13 16.38 15.62 19.80
N ALA A 14 16.45 16.16 18.58
CA ALA A 14 15.36 16.12 17.60
C ALA A 14 15.61 14.93 16.66
N MET A 15 14.90 13.83 16.91
CA MET A 15 14.85 12.70 15.98
C MET A 15 13.80 12.97 14.89
N PHE A 16 14.21 12.92 13.63
CA PHE A 16 13.29 13.04 12.48
C PHE A 16 13.03 11.66 11.86
N PHE A 17 11.77 11.30 11.67
CA PHE A 17 11.35 10.02 11.09
C PHE A 17 10.74 10.20 9.71
N LEU A 18 11.22 9.43 8.73
CA LEU A 18 10.60 9.32 7.42
C LEU A 18 9.62 8.15 7.42
N PHE A 19 8.36 8.37 7.09
CA PHE A 19 7.37 7.31 6.94
C PHE A 19 6.64 7.42 5.60
N GLY A 20 6.24 6.27 5.08
CA GLY A 20 5.48 6.13 3.85
C GLY A 20 4.39 5.08 4.03
N TYR A 21 3.25 5.32 3.40
CA TYR A 21 2.11 4.39 3.39
C TYR A 21 1.71 4.16 1.94
N GLY A 22 1.50 2.91 1.54
CA GLY A 22 1.11 2.57 0.17
C GLY A 22 0.28 1.29 0.09
N THR A 23 -0.49 1.18 -0.99
CA THR A 23 -1.18 -0.05 -1.38
C THR A 23 -0.39 -0.74 -2.49
N LYS A 24 -0.02 -1.99 -2.26
CA LYS A 24 0.65 -2.84 -3.24
C LYS A 24 -0.38 -3.80 -3.83
N ARG A 25 -0.62 -3.67 -5.14
CA ARG A 25 -1.39 -4.64 -5.92
C ARG A 25 -0.45 -5.67 -6.52
N GLN A 26 -0.76 -6.94 -6.32
CA GLN A 26 -0.02 -8.08 -6.83
C GLN A 26 -0.98 -8.94 -7.65
N TYR A 27 -0.63 -9.18 -8.90
CA TYR A 27 -1.35 -10.13 -9.72
C TYR A 27 -1.07 -11.55 -9.21
N LEU A 28 -2.13 -12.28 -8.88
CA LEU A 28 -2.10 -13.61 -8.27
C LEU A 28 -2.28 -14.72 -9.31
N GLY A 29 -2.49 -14.37 -10.58
CA GLY A 29 -2.70 -15.29 -11.69
C GLY A 29 -4.12 -15.22 -12.25
N ASP A 30 -4.40 -16.11 -13.19
CA ASP A 30 -5.72 -16.27 -13.78
C ASP A 30 -6.67 -16.97 -12.81
N GLY A 31 -7.87 -16.41 -12.67
CA GLY A 31 -8.98 -16.94 -11.89
C GLY A 31 -9.94 -17.75 -12.74
N HIS A 32 -11.19 -17.87 -12.29
CA HIS A 32 -12.19 -18.65 -13.00
C HIS A 32 -12.70 -17.95 -14.27
N THR A 33 -13.09 -18.75 -15.25
CA THR A 33 -13.79 -18.24 -16.43
C THR A 33 -15.25 -17.98 -16.05
N ARG A 34 -15.69 -16.73 -16.09
CA ARG A 34 -17.08 -16.35 -15.78
C ARG A 34 -17.59 -15.30 -16.76
N THR A 35 -18.89 -15.30 -17.01
CA THR A 35 -19.55 -14.27 -17.82
C THR A 35 -19.56 -12.94 -17.07
N CYS A 36 -18.99 -11.90 -17.67
CA CYS A 36 -18.95 -10.59 -17.05
C CYS A 36 -20.34 -9.94 -17.04
N PRO A 37 -20.86 -9.44 -15.89
CA PRO A 37 -22.15 -8.76 -15.86
C PRO A 37 -22.15 -7.41 -16.58
N ARG A 38 -20.96 -6.86 -16.90
CA ARG A 38 -20.82 -5.56 -17.56
C ARG A 38 -20.73 -5.67 -19.09
N CYS A 39 -19.93 -6.60 -19.59
CA CYS A 39 -19.68 -6.75 -21.03
C CYS A 39 -20.29 -8.04 -21.61
N HIS A 40 -20.95 -8.87 -20.80
CA HIS A 40 -21.61 -10.13 -21.18
C HIS A 40 -20.74 -11.16 -21.91
N ASN A 41 -19.43 -10.94 -21.97
CA ASN A 41 -18.48 -11.89 -22.53
C ASN A 41 -17.99 -12.87 -21.47
N THR A 42 -17.82 -14.11 -21.89
CA THR A 42 -17.20 -15.18 -21.10
C THR A 42 -15.69 -15.00 -21.19
N THR A 43 -15.05 -14.65 -20.08
CA THR A 43 -13.60 -14.42 -20.05
C THR A 43 -12.98 -14.95 -18.77
N GLN A 44 -11.67 -15.15 -18.80
CA GLN A 44 -10.90 -15.46 -17.60
C GLN A 44 -10.76 -14.20 -16.76
N TRP A 45 -11.19 -14.28 -15.51
CA TRP A 45 -11.04 -13.19 -14.56
C TRP A 45 -9.65 -13.21 -13.96
N ARG A 46 -8.97 -12.08 -13.92
CA ARG A 46 -7.64 -11.90 -13.36
C ARG A 46 -7.73 -11.74 -11.84
N ARG A 47 -7.01 -12.57 -11.09
CA ARG A 47 -6.95 -12.42 -9.62
C ARG A 47 -5.89 -11.42 -9.25
N LEU A 48 -6.30 -10.40 -8.49
CA LEU A 48 -5.43 -9.38 -7.93
C LEU A 48 -5.50 -9.46 -6.41
N ARG A 49 -4.36 -9.26 -5.76
CA ARG A 49 -4.29 -9.11 -4.31
C ARG A 49 -3.77 -7.73 -3.99
N GLU A 50 -4.54 -6.94 -3.26
CA GLU A 50 -4.07 -5.67 -2.70
C GLU A 50 -3.61 -5.90 -1.26
N SER A 51 -2.48 -5.30 -0.88
CA SER A 51 -1.99 -5.29 0.49
C SER A 51 -1.56 -3.88 0.86
N LYS A 52 -1.87 -3.47 2.09
CA LYS A 52 -1.41 -2.20 2.65
C LYS A 52 -0.02 -2.41 3.24
N GLN A 53 0.90 -1.50 2.95
CA GLN A 53 2.27 -1.52 3.44
C GLN A 53 2.62 -0.17 4.05
N VAL A 54 3.23 -0.20 5.24
CA VAL A 54 3.91 0.95 5.83
C VAL A 54 5.41 0.73 5.79
N THR A 55 6.10 1.80 5.42
CA THR A 55 7.56 1.89 5.38
C THR A 55 8.02 2.99 6.31
N VAL A 56 9.05 2.74 7.11
CA VAL A 56 9.74 3.76 7.91
C VAL A 56 11.21 3.76 7.48
N PHE A 57 11.76 4.93 7.15
CA PHE A 57 13.07 5.07 6.51
C PHE A 57 13.24 4.11 5.33
N PHE A 58 12.21 3.99 4.49
CA PHE A 58 12.16 3.10 3.33
C PHE A 58 12.19 1.59 3.66
N VAL A 59 12.32 1.21 4.94
CA VAL A 59 12.23 -0.17 5.40
C VAL A 59 10.76 -0.55 5.61
N PRO A 60 10.23 -1.58 4.93
CA PRO A 60 8.86 -2.04 5.14
C PRO A 60 8.72 -2.70 6.52
N VAL A 61 8.04 -2.02 7.44
CA VAL A 61 7.86 -2.48 8.84
C VAL A 61 6.60 -3.30 9.03
N ALA A 62 5.55 -3.01 8.28
CA ALA A 62 4.25 -3.68 8.44
C ALA A 62 3.55 -3.85 7.09
N ARG A 63 2.92 -5.01 6.90
CA ARG A 63 2.04 -5.32 5.77
C ARG A 63 0.74 -5.94 6.28
N TRP A 64 -0.41 -5.37 5.93
CA TRP A 64 -1.72 -5.85 6.38
C TRP A 64 -2.81 -5.71 5.33
N ASN A 65 -4.03 -6.16 5.65
CA ASN A 65 -5.23 -6.05 4.82
C ASN A 65 -5.03 -6.63 3.40
N ARG A 66 -4.69 -7.92 3.32
CA ARG A 66 -4.62 -8.66 2.06
C ARG A 66 -6.03 -8.86 1.51
N ARG A 67 -6.48 -8.01 0.60
CA ARG A 67 -7.77 -8.14 -0.08
C ARG A 67 -7.59 -8.79 -1.43
N GLN A 68 -8.48 -9.71 -1.78
CA GLN A 68 -8.48 -10.37 -3.07
C GLN A 68 -9.59 -9.77 -3.93
N PHE A 69 -9.25 -9.47 -5.18
CA PHE A 69 -10.16 -8.92 -6.16
C PHE A 69 -10.05 -9.76 -7.44
N GLU A 70 -11.15 -9.86 -8.17
CA GLU A 70 -11.18 -10.43 -9.50
C GLU A 70 -11.43 -9.30 -10.50
N GLU A 71 -10.59 -9.16 -11.51
CA GLU A 71 -10.71 -8.17 -12.58
C GLU A 71 -11.06 -8.86 -13.91
N CYS A 72 -12.08 -8.37 -14.60
CA CYS A 72 -12.42 -8.86 -15.94
C CYS A 72 -11.28 -8.51 -16.92
N GLY A 73 -10.68 -9.50 -17.57
CA GLY A 73 -9.57 -9.31 -18.51
C GLY A 73 -9.94 -8.57 -19.81
N ILE A 74 -11.22 -8.29 -20.06
CA ILE A 74 -11.70 -7.59 -21.26
C ILE A 74 -12.02 -6.12 -20.95
N CYS A 75 -12.89 -5.87 -19.97
CA CYS A 75 -13.41 -4.54 -19.68
C CYS A 75 -12.82 -3.89 -18.42
N GLY A 76 -11.95 -4.60 -17.69
CA GLY A 76 -11.32 -4.09 -16.46
C GLY A 76 -12.29 -3.91 -15.29
N THR A 77 -13.47 -4.54 -15.34
CA THR A 77 -14.39 -4.48 -14.19
C THR A 77 -13.79 -5.26 -13.01
N VAL A 78 -13.70 -4.60 -11.86
CA VAL A 78 -13.18 -5.20 -10.63
C VAL A 78 -14.36 -5.59 -9.73
N VAL A 79 -14.37 -6.82 -9.26
CA VAL A 79 -15.30 -7.32 -8.25
C VAL A 79 -14.51 -7.83 -7.04
N GLU A 80 -15.02 -7.60 -5.84
CA GLU A 80 -14.51 -8.28 -4.63
C GLU A 80 -14.90 -9.76 -4.74
N GLY A 81 -13.90 -10.64 -4.63
CA GLY A 81 -14.04 -12.09 -4.78
C GLY A 81 -14.45 -12.79 -3.50
#